data_AF-A0A955KRZ8-F1
#
_entry.id   AF-A0A955KRZ8-F1
#
_cell.length_a   1.000
_cell.length_b   1.000
_cell.length_c   1.000
_cell.angle_alpha   90.00
_cell.angle_beta   90.00
_cell.angle_gamma   90.00
#
_symmetry.space_group_name_H-M   'P 1'
#
loop_
_entity.id
_entity.type
_entity.pdbx_description
1 polymer ?
#
loop_
_entity_poly.entity_id
_entity_poly.type
_entity_poly.pdbx_seq_one_letter_code
_entity_poly.pdbx_strand_id
1 'polypeptide(L)' 'MRTTISFNDSVYTALKTQATEAGTTVSQLVQDAAIHSLLENAEDIDDALARLSEPTYSFDDLLKTFKLEGLL' A
#
# COMPACT_ATOMS: atom_id res chain seq x y z
N MET A 1 -13.90 -18.54 -8.06
CA MET A 1 -12.80 -19.11 -8.88
C MET A 1 -11.74 -19.65 -7.93
N ARG A 2 -11.00 -20.70 -8.29
CA ARG A 2 -9.90 -21.24 -7.47
C ARG A 2 -8.60 -21.17 -8.26
N THR A 3 -7.57 -20.62 -7.63
CA THR A 3 -6.21 -20.53 -8.18
C THR A 3 -5.26 -21.28 -7.25
N THR A 4 -4.25 -21.94 -7.83
CA THR A 4 -3.17 -22.58 -7.07
C THR A 4 -1.96 -21.67 -7.10
N ILE A 5 -1.40 -21.38 -5.93
CA ILE A 5 -0.20 -20.53 -5.75
C ILE A 5 0.85 -21.36 -5.01
N SER A 6 2.08 -21.34 -5.49
CA SER A 6 3.22 -21.99 -4.84
C SER A 6 3.94 -21.00 -3.94
N PHE A 7 4.20 -21.41 -2.71
CA PHE A 7 5.05 -20.68 -1.76
C PHE A 7 6.28 -21.53 -1.44
N ASN A 8 7.37 -20.89 -1.05
CA ASN A 8 8.46 -21.62 -0.39
C ASN A 8 8.03 -22.05 1.03
N ASP A 9 8.77 -22.99 1.61
CA ASP A 9 8.40 -23.61 2.88
C ASP A 9 8.38 -22.61 4.04
N SER A 10 9.30 -21.65 4.07
CA SER A 10 9.35 -20.65 5.15
C SER A 10 8.15 -19.71 5.11
N VAL A 11 7.76 -19.23 3.93
CA VAL A 11 6.58 -18.37 3.73
C VAL A 11 5.30 -19.13 4.06
N TYR A 12 5.15 -20.37 3.57
CA TYR A 12 3.96 -21.16 3.88
C TYR A 12 3.84 -21.45 5.38
N THR A 13 4.95 -21.72 6.06
CA THR A 13 4.97 -21.91 7.52
C THR A 13 4.51 -20.66 8.26
N ALA A 14 5.01 -19.49 7.87
CA ALA A 14 4.60 -18.21 8.46
C ALA A 14 3.09 -17.94 8.25
N LEU A 15 2.59 -18.12 7.03
CA LEU A 15 1.16 -17.98 6.72
C LEU A 15 0.28 -18.92 7.55
N LYS A 16 0.74 -20.17 7.74
CA LYS A 16 0.00 -21.15 8.54
C LYS A 16 -0.06 -20.75 10.03
N THR A 17 1.05 -20.27 10.59
CA THR A 17 1.09 -19.76 11.96
C THR A 17 0.13 -18.59 12.12
N GLN A 18 0.22 -17.60 11.25
CA GLN A 18 -0.66 -16.43 11.27
C GLN A 18 -2.14 -16.80 11.12
N ALA A 19 -2.48 -17.72 10.21
CA ALA A 19 -3.86 -18.17 10.03
C ALA A 19 -4.40 -18.83 11.30
N THR A 20 -3.57 -19.60 11.99
CA THR A 20 -3.93 -20.26 13.26
C THR A 20 -4.18 -19.22 14.36
N GLU A 21 -3.27 -18.26 14.52
CA GLU A 21 -3.38 -17.18 15.50
C GLU A 21 -4.61 -16.30 15.26
N ALA A 22 -4.92 -16.01 13.99
CA ALA A 22 -6.07 -15.20 13.59
C ALA A 22 -7.40 -16.00 13.51
N GLY A 23 -7.39 -17.31 13.79
CA GLY A 23 -8.60 -18.15 13.72
C GLY A 23 -9.21 -18.24 12.33
N THR A 24 -8.37 -18.17 11.28
CA THR A 24 -8.78 -18.16 9.87
C THR A 24 -8.00 -19.20 9.06
N THR A 25 -8.10 -19.16 7.73
CA THR A 25 -7.37 -20.06 6.83
C THR A 25 -6.29 -19.32 6.05
N VAL A 26 -5.26 -20.04 5.60
CA VAL A 26 -4.24 -19.49 4.69
C VAL A 26 -4.88 -18.95 3.41
N SER A 27 -5.89 -19.62 2.88
CA SER A 27 -6.61 -19.15 1.69
C SER A 27 -7.32 -17.83 1.91
N GLN A 28 -7.94 -17.63 3.08
CA GLN A 28 -8.58 -16.36 3.42
C GLN A 28 -7.55 -15.24 3.56
N LEU A 29 -6.43 -15.48 4.27
CA LEU A 29 -5.35 -14.49 4.39
C LEU A 29 -4.81 -14.07 3.02
N VAL A 30 -4.55 -15.03 2.12
CA VAL A 30 -4.04 -14.73 0.77
C VAL A 30 -5.08 -13.99 -0.05
N GLN A 31 -6.37 -14.33 0.08
CA GLN A 31 -7.44 -13.64 -0.61
C GLN A 31 -7.57 -12.19 -0.14
N ASP A 32 -7.56 -11.95 1.17
CA ASP A 32 -7.65 -10.61 1.74
C ASP A 32 -6.44 -9.77 1.35
N ALA A 33 -5.23 -10.33 1.43
CA ALA A 33 -4.00 -9.66 1.00
C ALA A 33 -4.04 -9.26 -0.49
N ALA A 34 -4.57 -10.14 -1.36
CA ALA A 34 -4.71 -9.84 -2.78
C ALA A 34 -5.73 -8.71 -3.03
N ILE A 35 -6.86 -8.72 -2.30
CA ILE A 35 -7.86 -7.65 -2.39
C ILE A 35 -7.27 -6.32 -1.93
N HIS A 36 -6.60 -6.31 -0.78
CA HIS A 36 -6.00 -5.09 -0.22
C HIS A 36 -4.92 -4.51 -1.12
N SER A 37 -4.04 -5.35 -1.69
CA SER A 37 -3.02 -4.87 -2.63
C SER A 37 -3.62 -4.25 -3.90
N LEU A 38 -4.75 -4.78 -4.39
CA LEU A 38 -5.44 -4.20 -5.55
C LEU A 38 -6.15 -2.89 -5.20
N LEU A 39 -6.71 -2.77 -3.99
CA LEU A 39 -7.35 -1.55 -3.53
C LEU A 39 -6.34 -0.43 -3.28
N GLU A 40 -5.22 -0.74 -2.62
CA GLU A 40 -4.10 0.20 -2.42
C GLU A 40 -3.60 0.75 -3.76
N ASN A 41 -3.34 -0.13 -4.73
CA ASN A 41 -2.92 0.31 -6.06
C ASN A 41 -3.96 1.19 -6.77
N ALA A 42 -5.25 0.93 -6.56
CA ALA A 42 -6.31 1.74 -7.16
C ALA A 42 -6.35 3.14 -6.51
N GLU A 43 -6.23 3.21 -5.18
CA GLU A 43 -6.13 4.45 -4.42
C GLU A 43 -4.91 5.27 -4.86
N ASP A 44 -3.73 4.64 -4.99
CA ASP A 44 -2.51 5.29 -5.47
C ASP A 44 -2.68 5.90 -6.87
N ILE A 45 -3.38 5.20 -7.77
CA ILE A 45 -3.65 5.70 -9.12
C ILE A 45 -4.60 6.89 -9.07
N ASP A 46 -5.67 6.80 -8.29
CA ASP A 46 -6.66 7.88 -8.16
C ASP A 46 -6.03 9.14 -7.56
N ASP A 47 -5.17 8.98 -6.53
CA ASP A 47 -4.40 10.07 -5.95
C ASP A 47 -3.44 10.69 -6.98
N ALA A 48 -2.70 9.87 -7.73
CA ALA A 48 -1.81 10.38 -8.78
C ALA A 48 -2.58 11.18 -9.85
N LEU A 49 -3.79 10.72 -10.22
CA LEU A 49 -4.65 11.41 -11.18
C LEU A 49 -5.23 12.71 -10.62
N ALA A 50 -5.68 12.72 -9.37
CA ALA A 50 -6.20 13.94 -8.71
C ALA A 50 -5.13 15.03 -8.65
N ARG A 51 -3.88 14.63 -8.42
CA ARG A 51 -2.72 15.52 -8.30
C ARG A 51 -2.19 16.07 -9.63
N LEU A 52 -2.69 15.60 -10.78
CA LEU A 52 -2.33 16.18 -12.09
C LEU A 52 -2.68 17.67 -12.19
N SER A 53 -3.67 18.13 -11.42
CA SER A 53 -4.10 19.53 -11.39
C SER A 53 -3.38 20.38 -10.34
N GLU A 54 -2.53 19.79 -9.50
CA GLU A 54 -1.78 20.52 -8.48
C GLU A 54 -0.73 21.44 -9.14
N PRO A 55 -0.58 22.69 -8.65
CA PRO A 55 0.48 23.57 -9.11
C PRO A 55 1.85 23.00 -8.76
N THR A 56 2.78 23.09 -9.71
CA THR A 56 4.19 22.78 -9.47
C THR A 56 4.88 23.99 -8.85
N TYR A 57 5.55 23.79 -7.73
CA TYR A 57 6.36 24.82 -7.07
C TYR A 57 7.84 24.55 -7.27
N SER A 58 8.62 25.60 -7.51
CA SER A 58 10.08 25.47 -7.44
C SER A 58 10.50 25.27 -5.98
N PHE A 59 11.54 24.46 -5.76
CA PHE A 59 12.07 24.23 -4.43
C PHE A 59 12.51 25.54 -3.75
N ASP A 60 13.11 26.46 -4.51
CA ASP A 60 13.57 27.76 -3.99
C ASP A 60 12.42 28.66 -3.54
N ASP A 61 11.30 28.66 -4.27
CA ASP A 61 10.13 29.47 -3.90
C ASP A 61 9.41 28.87 -2.69
N LEU A 62 9.38 27.54 -2.59
CA LEU A 62 8.84 26.85 -1.42
C LEU A 62 9.69 27.17 -0.17
N LEU A 63 11.02 27.15 -0.28
CA LEU A 63 11.94 27.48 0.81
C LEU A 63 11.78 28.92 1.29
N LYS A 64 11.63 29.89 0.37
CA LYS A 64 11.38 31.29 0.74
C LYS A 64 10.07 31.41 1.52
N THR A 65 9.03 30.72 1.06
CA THR A 65 7.70 30.72 1.70
C THR A 65 7.78 30.15 3.11
N PHE A 66 8.42 29.00 3.30
CA PHE A 66 8.53 28.36 4.62
C PHE A 66 9.35 29.20 5.62
N LYS A 67 10.41 29.87 5.17
CA LYS A 67 11.17 30.81 6.02
C LYS A 67 10.34 32.01 6.44
N LEU A 68 9.50 32.54 5.54
CA LEU A 68 8.59 33.64 5.84
C LEU A 68 7.52 33.23 6.85
N GLU A 69 7.05 31.99 6.76
CA GLU A 69 6.07 31.40 7.68
C GLU A 69 6.68 30.92 9.01
N GLY A 70 8.01 30.95 9.14
CA GLY A 70 8.72 30.50 10.35
C GLY A 70 8.72 28.98 10.55
N LEU A 71 8.43 28.22 9.48
CA LEU A 71 8.52 26.76 9.45
C LEU A 71 9.98 26.28 9.27
N LEU A 72 10.88 27.20 8.89
CA LEU A 72 12.33 27.01 8.70
C LEU A 72 13.13 28.23 9.15
#